data_AF-A0A9E4R3Y3-F1
#
_entry.id   AF-A0A9E4R3Y3-F1
#
_cell.length_a   1.000
_cell.length_b   1.000
_cell.length_c   1.000
_cell.angle_alpha   90.00
_cell.angle_beta   90.00
_cell.angle_gamma   90.00
#
_symmetry.space_group_name_H-M   'P 1'
#
loop_
_entity.id
_entity.type
_entity.pdbx_description
1 polymer ?
#
loop_
_entity_poly.entity_id
_entity_poly.type
_entity_poly.pdbx_seq_one_letter_code
_entity_poly.pdbx_strand_id
1 'polypeptide(L)'
;MIYEFRTYDLTPRSVPDFENGFAEKLPGRLGFSPLGGLWHTEFGPLNQVLHIWPYENIAARDETRAKAVAAGAWPPNTSQFIANMNT
;
A
#
# COMPACT_ATOMS: atom_id res chain seq x y z
N MET A 1 -2.43 -19.55 -0.83
CA MET A 1 -1.57 -18.36 -0.68
C MET A 1 -1.69 -17.53 -1.93
N ILE A 2 -1.97 -16.23 -1.80
CA ILE A 2 -2.06 -15.24 -2.86
C ILE A 2 -1.22 -14.01 -2.50
N TYR A 3 -0.84 -13.23 -3.49
CA TYR A 3 -0.09 -11.98 -3.32
C TYR A 3 -0.86 -10.86 -4.01
N GLU A 4 -1.30 -9.85 -3.26
CA GLU A 4 -1.94 -8.66 -3.81
C GLU A 4 -0.84 -7.66 -4.19
N PHE A 5 -0.66 -7.43 -5.50
CA PHE A 5 0.23 -6.42 -6.05
C PHE A 5 -0.54 -5.11 -6.21
N ARG A 6 0.01 -4.02 -5.70
CA ARG A 6 -0.64 -2.71 -5.77
C ARG A 6 0.36 -1.71 -6.34
N THR A 7 0.13 -1.28 -7.57
CA THR A 7 0.97 -0.31 -8.27
C THR A 7 0.22 0.99 -8.41
N TYR A 8 0.73 2.06 -7.81
CA TYR A 8 0.12 3.37 -7.88
C TYR A 8 0.97 4.30 -8.74
N ASP A 9 0.33 4.97 -9.69
CA ASP A 9 0.91 6.12 -10.38
C ASP A 9 0.74 7.33 -9.47
N LEU A 10 1.84 8.00 -9.14
CA LEU A 10 1.86 9.15 -8.27
C LEU A 10 2.06 10.45 -9.06
N THR A 11 1.59 11.55 -8.47
CA THR A 11 1.86 12.89 -8.96
C THR A 11 3.38 13.12 -8.96
N PRO A 12 3.95 13.75 -10.01
CA PRO A 12 5.40 13.99 -10.05
C PRO A 12 5.91 14.67 -8.77
N ARG A 13 7.07 14.19 -8.27
CA ARG A 13 7.73 14.65 -7.03
C ARG A 13 7.04 14.27 -5.72
N SER A 14 5.93 13.51 -5.74
CA SER A 14 5.21 13.13 -4.51
C SER A 14 5.62 11.77 -3.91
N VAL A 15 6.58 11.06 -4.52
CA VAL A 15 7.06 9.75 -4.01
C VAL A 15 7.50 9.83 -2.54
N PRO A 16 8.35 10.78 -2.11
CA PRO A 16 8.79 10.84 -0.72
C PRO A 16 7.65 11.10 0.26
N ASP A 17 6.70 11.96 -0.11
CA ASP A 17 5.54 12.28 0.73
C ASP A 17 4.59 11.08 0.85
N PHE A 18 4.40 10.33 -0.24
CA PHE A 18 3.67 9.07 -0.22
C PHE A 18 4.34 8.06 0.72
N GLU A 19 5.65 7.86 0.59
CA GLU A 19 6.42 6.91 1.40
C GLU A 19 6.38 7.28 2.89
N ASN A 20 6.51 8.56 3.22
CA ASN A 20 6.39 9.05 4.60
C ASN A 20 5.00 8.77 5.19
N GLY A 21 3.93 9.11 4.46
CA GLY A 21 2.56 8.84 4.91
C GLY A 21 2.25 7.33 5.02
N PHE A 22 2.82 6.52 4.12
CA PHE A 22 2.73 5.06 4.19
C PHE A 22 3.46 4.53 5.43
N ALA A 23 4.69 4.98 5.67
CA ALA A 23 5.50 4.57 6.82
C ALA A 23 4.85 4.90 8.16
N GLU A 24 4.16 6.05 8.27
CA GLU A 24 3.44 6.45 9.49
C GLU A 24 2.35 5.42 9.88
N LYS A 25 1.59 4.90 8.91
CA LYS A 25 0.52 3.91 9.17
C LYS A 25 0.99 2.47 9.16
N LEU A 26 2.20 2.21 8.65
CA LEU A 26 2.71 0.85 8.48
C LEU A 26 2.73 0.03 9.79
N PRO A 27 3.20 0.55 10.95
CA PRO A 27 3.19 -0.22 12.20
C PRO A 27 1.80 -0.72 12.60
N GLY A 28 0.77 0.12 12.42
CA GLY A 28 -0.61 -0.26 12.69
C GLY A 28 -1.10 -1.34 11.74
N ARG A 29 -0.75 -1.24 10.45
CA ARG A 29 -1.13 -2.23 9.42
C ARG A 29 -0.45 -3.58 9.62
N LEU A 30 0.81 -3.59 10.06
CA LEU A 30 1.58 -4.82 10.30
C LEU A 30 0.98 -5.71 11.40
N GLY A 31 0.17 -5.14 12.30
CA GLY A 31 -0.62 -5.92 13.26
C GLY A 31 -1.73 -6.78 12.62
N PHE A 32 -2.10 -6.52 11.37
CA PHE A 32 -3.16 -7.23 10.64
C PHE A 32 -2.63 -8.08 9.50
N SER A 33 -1.61 -7.62 8.78
CA SER A 33 -1.01 -8.35 7.67
C SER A 33 0.48 -8.08 7.54
N PRO A 34 1.30 -9.09 7.20
CA PRO A 34 2.68 -8.86 6.81
C PRO A 34 2.77 -8.01 5.54
N LEU A 35 3.82 -7.21 5.42
CA LEU A 35 4.18 -6.53 4.18
C LEU A 35 5.21 -7.40 3.43
N GLY A 36 4.92 -7.76 2.18
CA GLY A 36 5.87 -8.45 1.30
C GLY A 36 6.98 -7.53 0.81
N GLY A 37 6.64 -6.25 0.62
CA GLY A 37 7.59 -5.15 0.47
C GLY A 37 6.95 -3.91 -0.12
N LEU A 38 7.69 -2.81 -0.09
CA LEU A 38 7.36 -1.51 -0.69
C LEU A 38 8.58 -1.03 -1.48
N TRP A 39 8.37 -0.64 -2.73
CA TRP A 39 9.38 -0.09 -3.62
C TRP A 39 8.81 1.10 -4.38
N HIS A 40 9.69 1.94 -4.90
CA HIS A 40 9.36 2.88 -5.96
C HIS A 40 10.24 2.64 -7.20
N THR A 41 9.77 3.12 -8.35
CA THR A 41 10.49 2.95 -9.61
C THR A 41 11.58 4.01 -9.77
N GLU A 42 12.84 3.57 -9.76
CA GLU A 42 14.02 4.39 -10.10
C GLU A 42 14.31 4.40 -11.62
N PHE A 43 14.08 3.27 -12.29
CA PHE A 43 14.27 3.12 -13.74
C PHE A 43 13.06 2.44 -14.38
N GLY A 44 12.47 3.05 -15.41
CA GLY A 44 11.23 2.60 -16.06
C GLY A 44 10.11 3.63 -15.93
N PRO A 45 8.84 3.21 -15.75
CA PRO A 45 7.74 4.13 -15.52
C PRO A 45 7.91 4.87 -14.17
N LEU A 46 8.34 6.12 -14.23
CA LEU A 46 8.68 6.94 -13.06
C LEU A 46 7.44 7.38 -12.28
N ASN A 47 7.67 7.83 -11.04
CA ASN A 47 6.63 8.23 -10.09
C ASN A 47 5.65 7.10 -9.79
N GLN A 48 6.13 5.85 -9.77
CA GLN A 48 5.33 4.70 -9.38
C GLN A 48 5.83 4.12 -8.06
N VAL A 49 4.88 3.64 -7.26
CA VAL A 49 5.14 2.82 -6.07
C VAL A 49 4.47 1.46 -6.23
N LEU A 50 5.18 0.41 -5.82
CA LEU A 50 4.67 -0.95 -5.75
C LEU A 50 4.71 -1.41 -4.30
N HIS A 51 3.59 -1.90 -3.79
CA HIS A 51 3.55 -2.66 -2.54
C HIS A 51 2.85 -4.00 -2.73
N ILE A 52 3.37 -5.00 -2.03
CA ILE A 52 2.90 -6.38 -2.14
C ILE A 52 2.44 -6.88 -0.77
N TRP A 53 1.26 -7.48 -0.73
CA TRP A 53 0.67 -8.04 0.49
C TRP A 53 0.36 -9.53 0.31
N PRO A 54 1.04 -10.43 1.05
CA PRO A 54 0.69 -11.84 1.08
C PRO A 54 -0.55 -12.12 1.93
N TYR A 55 -1.44 -12.96 1.41
CA TYR A 55 -2.65 -13.45 2.10
C TYR A 55 -2.84 -14.94 1.87
N GLU A 56 -3.45 -15.64 2.83
CA GLU A 56 -3.71 -17.07 2.69
C GLU A 56 -4.65 -17.37 1.50
N ASN A 57 -5.72 -16.60 1.37
CA ASN A 57 -6.74 -16.67 0.33
C ASN A 57 -7.51 -15.34 0.22
N ILE A 58 -8.46 -15.25 -0.71
CA ILE A 58 -9.24 -14.02 -0.97
C ILE A 58 -10.10 -13.63 0.24
N ALA A 59 -10.72 -14.58 0.94
CA ALA A 59 -11.55 -14.29 2.11
C ALA A 59 -10.71 -13.68 3.24
N ALA A 60 -9.52 -14.23 3.51
CA ALA A 60 -8.57 -13.69 4.48
C ALA A 60 -8.11 -12.27 4.12
N ARG A 61 -7.91 -11.99 2.82
CA ARG A 61 -7.57 -10.65 2.32
C ARG A 61 -8.66 -9.65 2.66
N ASP A 62 -9.92 -9.99 2.38
CA ASP A 62 -11.06 -9.08 2.59
C ASP A 62 -11.30 -8.80 4.08
N GLU A 63 -11.27 -9.85 4.91
CA GLU A 63 -11.41 -9.73 6.37
C GLU A 63 -10.30 -8.85 6.98
N THR A 64 -9.05 -9.07 6.55
CA THR A 64 -7.89 -8.32 7.05
C THR A 64 -7.96 -6.84 6.67
N ARG A 65 -8.47 -6.52 5.48
CA ARG A 65 -8.70 -5.13 5.06
C ARG A 65 -9.82 -4.47 5.88
N ALA A 66 -10.94 -5.17 6.07
CA ALA A 66 -12.05 -4.67 6.87
C ALA A 66 -11.62 -4.37 8.32
N LYS A 67 -10.88 -5.29 8.96
CA LYS A 67 -10.36 -5.12 10.32
C LYS A 67 -9.43 -3.92 10.46
N ALA A 68 -8.47 -3.76 9.55
CA ALA A 68 -7.51 -2.65 9.63
C ALA A 68 -8.17 -1.28 9.42
N VAL A 69 -9.20 -1.20 8.56
CA VAL A 69 -9.98 0.02 8.35
C VAL A 69 -10.84 0.33 9.57
N ALA A 70 -11.55 -0.66 10.11
CA ALA A 70 -12.37 -0.48 11.31
C ALA A 70 -11.55 -0.02 12.52
N ALA A 71 -10.29 -0.46 12.63
CA ALA A 71 -9.36 -0.05 13.68
C ALA A 71 -8.70 1.32 13.43
N GLY A 72 -8.94 1.98 12.29
CA GLY A 72 -8.27 3.24 11.92
C GLY A 72 -6.76 3.10 11.65
N ALA A 73 -6.26 1.87 11.58
CA ALA A 73 -4.87 1.53 11.30
C ALA A 73 -4.52 1.72 9.81
N TRP A 74 -5.53 1.75 8.93
CA TRP A 74 -5.38 1.96 7.50
C TRP A 74 -6.62 2.70 6.95
N PRO A 75 -6.56 3.49 5.85
CA PRO A 75 -5.41 3.79 4.99
C PRO A 75 -4.53 4.97 5.44
N PRO A 76 -3.31 5.11 4.87
CA PRO A 76 -2.49 6.31 5.00
C PRO A 76 -3.12 7.51 4.30
N ASN A 77 -2.80 8.71 4.77
CA ASN A 77 -3.28 9.96 4.18
C ASN A 77 -2.47 10.34 2.93
N THR A 78 -2.53 9.50 1.90
CA THR A 78 -1.72 9.64 0.68
C THR A 78 -2.55 9.69 -0.60
N SER A 79 -3.88 9.66 -0.50
CA SER A 79 -4.79 9.64 -1.65
C SER A 79 -4.59 10.83 -2.60
N GLN A 80 -4.28 12.00 -2.05
CA GLN A 80 -4.00 13.23 -2.81
C GLN A 80 -2.79 13.12 -3.76
N PHE A 81 -1.90 12.16 -3.52
CA PHE A 81 -0.72 11.93 -4.35
C PHE A 81 -0.96 10.94 -5.47
N ILE A 82 -2.03 10.14 -5.40
CA ILE A 82 -2.29 9.02 -6.31
C ILE A 82 -3.10 9.50 -7.52
N ALA A 83 -2.51 9.39 -8.71
CA ALA A 83 -3.17 9.66 -9.99
C ALA A 83 -3.96 8.45 -10.48
N ASN A 84 -3.37 7.25 -10.43
CA ASN A 84 -4.03 6.00 -10.80
C ASN A 84 -3.68 4.89 -9.81
N MET A 85 -4.62 3.97 -9.60
CA MET A 85 -4.47 2.83 -8.71
C MET A 85 -4.70 1.52 -9.47
N ASN A 86 -3.63 0.77 -9.71
CA ASN A 86 -3.70 -0.56 -10.31
C ASN A 86 -3.57 -1.62 -9.20
N THR A 87 -4.56 -2.51 -9.10
CA THR A 87 -4.67 -3.58 -8.09
C THR A 87 -4.94 -4.91 -8.77
#